data_AF-A0A9X4X9X3-F1
#
_entry.id   AF-A0A9X4X9X3-F1
#
_cell.length_a   1.000
_cell.length_b   1.000
_cell.length_c   1.000
_cell.angle_alpha   90.00
_cell.angle_beta   90.00
_cell.angle_gamma   90.00
#
_symmetry.space_group_name_H-M   'P 1'
#
loop_
_entity.id
_entity.type
_entity.pdbx_description
1 polymer ?
#
loop_
_entity_poly.entity_id
_entity_poly.type
_entity_poly.pdbx_seq_one_letter_code
_entity_poly.pdbx_strand_id
1 'polypeptide(L)'
;MAINEVLATNIDEYEALFALETGYAIIVKIFALKILPKIELSNKVEYFSDLKARSLSQLREDFESFENGYVFSTDKITNLLEQDFFSWYTNKDIWNTTIAQSIKQLVEIVDDYADTSLIYKFESTDLFRDIYMLTIPSDVRKSFGEFFTPDWLADNVLEESIKLFSRDNWTFLDPTCGSGTFLLRAINRIIAIDRKLGKKDDDILEDILNRVTGIDLNPLSVLSARVSYLLAIRPFITENTKTFEIPIYLGDSAKLPRIFKKDNIKYVEYSITTQKKEIGKIDVVLPYDFVASPQFLPTVKKWQMLIKSEQTDILSKKIKSIFPKKDDKDINKIINRLSKTLINLYQANWDGIWLRIISNFMLPVRIKNIDIIAGNPPWVKWENLPKEYANEIKHIAGDIDLFSGKSYGLGGGINLNLAALISNVVGDHWLSNMGGGTCLPYARYITKF
;
A
#
# COMPACT_ATOMS: atom_id res chain seq x y z
N MET A 1 24.14 12.46 -7.99
CA MET A 1 25.14 12.04 -8.99
C MET A 1 24.88 10.58 -9.29
N ALA A 2 24.06 10.26 -10.30
CA ALA A 2 23.71 8.87 -10.62
C ALA A 2 23.34 8.64 -12.10
N ILE A 3 23.58 9.62 -12.99
CA ILE A 3 23.33 9.46 -14.41
C ILE A 3 24.71 9.37 -15.08
N ASN A 4 25.02 8.19 -15.64
CA ASN A 4 26.27 7.84 -16.37
C ASN A 4 27.49 7.41 -15.54
N GLU A 5 27.33 6.92 -14.31
CA GLU A 5 28.42 6.27 -13.57
C GLU A 5 28.30 4.74 -13.64
N VAL A 6 29.44 4.06 -13.78
CA VAL A 6 29.51 2.60 -13.70
C VAL A 6 29.49 2.22 -12.22
N LEU A 7 28.40 1.59 -11.77
CA LEU A 7 28.29 1.09 -10.40
C LEU A 7 29.22 -0.12 -10.24
N ALA A 8 30.07 -0.10 -9.22
CA ALA A 8 31.17 -1.05 -9.08
C ALA A 8 30.80 -2.25 -8.19
N THR A 9 29.81 -2.08 -7.31
CA THR A 9 29.38 -3.12 -6.35
C THR A 9 27.87 -3.22 -6.27
N ASN A 10 27.37 -4.38 -5.83
CA ASN A 10 25.94 -4.56 -5.56
C ASN A 10 25.42 -3.56 -4.52
N ILE A 11 26.26 -3.12 -3.58
CA ILE A 11 25.87 -2.12 -2.57
C ILE A 11 25.58 -0.78 -3.26
N ASP A 12 26.44 -0.36 -4.19
CA ASP A 12 26.23 0.86 -4.95
C ASP A 12 24.94 0.79 -5.79
N GLU A 13 24.63 -0.39 -6.35
CA GLU A 13 23.36 -0.64 -7.05
C GLU A 13 22.15 -0.49 -6.13
N TYR A 14 22.18 -1.09 -4.93
CA TYR A 14 21.10 -0.95 -3.96
C TYR A 14 20.91 0.49 -3.49
N GLU A 15 22.00 1.21 -3.21
CA GLU A 15 21.96 2.61 -2.77
C GLU A 15 21.45 3.54 -3.87
N ALA A 16 21.91 3.34 -5.12
CA ALA A 16 21.45 4.11 -6.28
C ALA A 16 19.97 3.88 -6.55
N LEU A 17 19.51 2.62 -6.49
CA LEU A 17 18.11 2.28 -6.65
C LEU A 17 17.26 2.92 -5.54
N PHE A 18 17.67 2.76 -4.28
CA PHE A 18 16.98 3.36 -3.14
C PHE A 18 16.89 4.89 -3.25
N ALA A 19 17.93 5.54 -3.77
CA ALA A 19 17.92 6.99 -4.03
C ALA A 19 16.94 7.37 -5.15
N LEU A 20 16.87 6.61 -6.25
CA LEU A 20 15.90 6.83 -7.34
C LEU A 20 14.46 6.63 -6.85
N GLU A 21 14.22 5.56 -6.10
CA GLU A 21 12.94 5.26 -5.46
C GLU A 21 12.51 6.36 -4.48
N THR A 22 13.45 6.87 -3.67
CA THR A 22 13.22 8.02 -2.79
C THR A 22 12.83 9.25 -3.61
N GLY A 23 13.56 9.55 -4.69
CA GLY A 23 13.26 10.68 -5.58
C GLY A 23 11.84 10.60 -6.16
N TYR A 24 11.45 9.42 -6.64
CA TYR A 24 10.10 9.15 -7.11
C TYR A 24 9.06 9.36 -6.00
N ALA A 25 9.28 8.79 -4.80
CA ALA A 25 8.38 8.93 -3.67
C ALA A 25 8.15 10.41 -3.30
N ILE A 26 9.22 11.21 -3.24
CA ILE A 26 9.14 12.65 -2.95
C ILE A 26 8.27 13.35 -4.00
N ILE A 27 8.47 13.07 -5.30
CA ILE A 27 7.66 13.66 -6.37
C ILE A 27 6.17 13.32 -6.16
N VAL A 28 5.84 12.04 -5.95
CA VAL A 28 4.45 11.60 -5.73
C VAL A 28 3.83 12.27 -4.50
N LYS A 29 4.59 12.40 -3.40
CA LYS A 29 4.14 13.07 -2.16
C LYS A 29 3.89 14.56 -2.37
N ILE A 30 4.76 15.26 -3.11
CA ILE A 30 4.56 16.68 -3.45
C ILE A 30 3.32 16.85 -4.33
N PHE A 31 3.12 15.97 -5.32
CA PHE A 31 1.88 15.98 -6.11
C PHE A 31 0.65 15.73 -5.23
N ALA A 32 0.70 14.78 -4.30
CA ALA A 32 -0.40 14.53 -3.36
C ALA A 32 -0.79 15.80 -2.58
N LEU A 33 0.20 16.57 -2.12
CA LEU A 33 -0.02 17.85 -1.44
C LEU A 33 -0.66 18.90 -2.36
N LYS A 34 -0.23 18.99 -3.62
CA LYS A 34 -0.81 19.92 -4.61
C LYS A 34 -2.27 19.57 -4.97
N ILE A 35 -2.62 18.29 -4.96
CA ILE A 35 -3.97 17.81 -5.28
C ILE A 35 -4.98 18.22 -4.20
N LEU A 36 -4.54 18.30 -2.94
CA LEU A 36 -5.43 18.70 -1.86
C LEU A 36 -5.91 20.15 -2.03
N PRO A 37 -7.20 20.42 -1.77
CA PRO A 37 -7.73 21.78 -1.85
C PRO A 37 -7.12 22.70 -0.79
N LYS A 38 -6.74 22.14 0.35
CA LYS A 38 -6.09 22.81 1.47
C LYS A 38 -5.09 21.83 2.10
N ILE A 39 -4.06 22.36 2.76
CA ILE A 39 -3.04 21.56 3.46
C ILE A 39 -3.14 21.80 4.98
N GLU A 40 -3.52 23.01 5.41
CA GLU A 40 -3.64 23.39 6.84
C GLU A 40 -2.51 22.88 7.74
N LEU A 41 -1.27 23.20 7.37
CA LEU A 41 -0.11 22.98 8.22
C LEU A 41 0.21 24.26 9.02
N SER A 42 -0.26 24.30 10.27
CA SER A 42 -0.12 25.45 11.17
C SER A 42 -0.78 26.74 10.65
N ASN A 43 -0.76 27.83 11.43
CA ASN A 43 -1.35 29.12 11.04
C ASN A 43 -0.62 29.84 9.89
N LYS A 44 0.28 29.16 9.16
CA LYS A 44 1.20 29.77 8.19
C LYS A 44 1.30 29.05 6.83
N VAL A 45 0.81 27.82 6.71
CA VAL A 45 0.76 27.08 5.44
C VAL A 45 -0.65 26.55 5.30
N GLU A 46 -1.47 27.23 4.50
CA GLU A 46 -2.85 26.82 4.24
C GLU A 46 -2.97 26.15 2.88
N TYR A 47 -2.22 26.62 1.89
CA TYR A 47 -2.25 26.12 0.52
C TYR A 47 -0.87 25.65 0.07
N PHE A 48 -0.83 24.81 -0.97
CA PHE A 48 0.42 24.34 -1.57
C PHE A 48 1.35 25.48 -1.99
N SER A 49 0.77 26.56 -2.55
CA SER A 49 1.51 27.75 -2.99
C SER A 49 2.31 28.45 -1.89
N ASP A 50 1.89 28.29 -0.63
CA ASP A 50 2.56 28.91 0.53
C ASP A 50 3.95 28.32 0.78
N LEU A 51 4.19 27.08 0.31
CA LEU A 51 5.48 26.40 0.43
C LEU A 51 6.61 27.14 -0.28
N LYS A 52 6.32 27.89 -1.35
CA LYS A 52 7.33 28.69 -2.09
C LYS A 52 7.97 29.77 -1.23
N ALA A 53 7.19 30.36 -0.33
CA ALA A 53 7.63 31.43 0.55
C ALA A 53 8.44 30.93 1.77
N ARG A 54 8.49 29.61 2.00
CA ARG A 54 9.18 29.02 3.15
C ARG A 54 10.70 29.10 3.00
N SER A 55 11.37 29.29 4.14
CA SER A 55 12.82 29.17 4.22
C SER A 55 13.25 27.71 4.10
N LEU A 56 14.53 27.45 3.83
CA LEU A 56 15.07 26.10 3.71
C LEU A 56 14.96 25.29 5.02
N SER A 57 15.04 25.95 6.18
CA SER A 57 14.86 25.29 7.48
C SER A 57 13.39 25.00 7.79
N GLN A 58 12.50 25.93 7.42
CA GLN A 58 11.06 25.75 7.57
C GLN A 58 10.53 24.62 6.67
N LEU A 59 11.02 24.52 5.43
CA LEU A 59 10.66 23.42 4.53
C LEU A 59 10.97 22.06 5.15
N ARG A 60 12.09 21.91 5.87
CA ARG A 60 12.40 20.66 6.57
C ARG A 60 11.32 20.30 7.58
N GLU A 61 10.93 21.24 8.44
CA GLU A 61 9.91 21.05 9.47
C GLU A 61 8.53 20.75 8.86
N ASP A 62 8.22 21.43 7.75
CA ASP A 62 6.97 21.24 7.03
C ASP A 62 6.89 19.84 6.42
N PHE A 63 7.94 19.41 5.71
CA PHE A 63 8.02 18.06 5.12
C PHE A 63 8.11 16.97 6.18
N GLU A 64 8.85 17.17 7.27
CA GLU A 64 8.81 16.25 8.42
C GLU A 64 7.38 16.07 8.94
N SER A 65 6.59 17.14 8.99
CA SER A 65 5.18 17.08 9.40
C SER A 65 4.29 16.36 8.37
N PHE A 66 4.51 16.61 7.07
CA PHE A 66 3.82 15.89 5.98
C PHE A 66 4.10 14.38 6.04
N GLU A 67 5.37 14.00 6.17
CA GLU A 67 5.82 12.61 6.24
C GLU A 67 5.28 11.89 7.49
N ASN A 68 5.16 12.58 8.63
CA ASN A 68 4.53 12.01 9.84
C ASN A 68 3.00 11.85 9.74
N GLY A 69 2.41 12.19 8.59
CA GLY A 69 0.97 12.15 8.36
C GLY A 69 0.21 13.12 9.27
N TYR A 70 0.82 14.25 9.64
CA TYR A 70 0.18 15.28 10.47
C TYR A 70 -0.92 16.03 9.68
N VAL A 71 -0.64 16.27 8.41
CA VAL A 71 -1.48 17.05 7.48
C VAL A 71 -2.67 16.28 6.91
N PHE A 72 -2.60 14.95 6.94
CA PHE A 72 -3.71 14.10 6.48
C PHE A 72 -4.57 13.63 7.66
N SER A 73 -4.36 14.21 8.84
CA SER A 73 -5.35 14.19 9.92
C SER A 73 -6.18 15.48 10.01
N THR A 74 -5.81 16.53 9.26
CA THR A 74 -6.58 17.77 9.10
C THR A 74 -7.49 17.68 7.86
N ASP A 75 -7.04 17.01 6.81
CA ASP A 75 -7.90 16.55 5.71
C ASP A 75 -8.42 15.13 5.97
N LYS A 76 -9.61 14.85 5.45
CA LYS A 76 -10.45 13.68 5.78
C LYS A 76 -9.85 12.31 5.47
N ILE A 77 -8.58 12.19 5.08
CA ILE A 77 -7.98 10.97 4.54
C ILE A 77 -6.89 10.45 5.46
N THR A 78 -7.15 9.38 6.22
CA THR A 78 -6.24 8.97 7.32
C THR A 78 -4.98 8.22 6.92
N ASN A 79 -4.86 7.77 5.66
CA ASN A 79 -3.78 6.88 5.21
C ASN A 79 -3.12 7.32 3.89
N LEU A 80 -3.19 8.60 3.50
CA LEU A 80 -2.59 9.06 2.24
C LEU A 80 -1.05 9.10 2.32
N LEU A 81 -0.48 10.00 3.13
CA LEU A 81 0.93 10.01 3.45
C LEU A 81 1.13 9.48 4.87
N GLU A 82 1.80 8.34 4.96
CA GLU A 82 2.22 7.71 6.21
C GLU A 82 3.75 7.67 6.24
N GLN A 83 4.36 7.86 7.41
CA GLN A 83 5.81 7.78 7.55
C GLN A 83 6.30 6.42 7.04
N ASP A 84 7.17 6.45 6.04
CA ASP A 84 7.62 5.28 5.29
C ASP A 84 9.14 5.24 5.13
N PHE A 85 9.63 4.29 4.34
CA PHE A 85 11.07 4.09 4.07
C PHE A 85 11.73 5.30 3.39
N PHE A 86 10.95 6.17 2.74
CA PHE A 86 11.43 7.24 1.87
C PHE A 86 11.35 8.63 2.55
N SER A 87 11.04 8.68 3.85
CA SER A 87 10.96 9.93 4.63
C SER A 87 12.31 10.41 5.20
N TRP A 88 13.39 9.64 5.02
CA TRP A 88 14.70 9.82 5.67
C TRP A 88 15.35 11.20 5.42
N TYR A 89 15.10 11.80 4.25
CA TYR A 89 15.67 13.08 3.87
C TYR A 89 15.33 14.22 4.84
N THR A 90 14.20 14.12 5.56
CA THR A 90 13.73 15.13 6.53
C THR A 90 14.49 15.12 7.86
N ASN A 91 15.28 14.08 8.12
CA ASN A 91 16.07 13.96 9.35
C ASN A 91 17.04 15.15 9.46
N LYS A 92 17.05 15.82 10.62
CA LYS A 92 17.89 16.99 10.92
C LYS A 92 19.39 16.76 10.68
N ASP A 93 19.87 15.53 10.86
CA ASP A 93 21.29 15.18 10.74
C ASP A 93 21.69 14.92 9.27
N ILE A 94 20.69 14.69 8.40
CA ILE A 94 20.86 14.41 6.96
C ILE A 94 20.54 15.65 6.13
N TRP A 95 19.50 16.40 6.53
CA TRP A 95 19.00 17.56 5.79
C TRP A 95 20.10 18.62 5.61
N ASN A 96 20.33 19.00 4.37
CA ASN A 96 21.34 19.99 4.00
C ASN A 96 20.81 20.94 2.91
N THR A 97 21.60 21.97 2.60
CA THR A 97 21.23 23.00 1.61
C THR A 97 20.90 22.42 0.24
N THR A 98 21.60 21.37 -0.21
CA THR A 98 21.38 20.75 -1.52
C THR A 98 20.03 20.03 -1.57
N ILE A 99 19.70 19.24 -0.55
CA ILE A 99 18.38 18.60 -0.41
C ILE A 99 17.29 19.67 -0.36
N ALA A 100 17.47 20.68 0.50
CA ALA A 100 16.49 21.74 0.68
C ALA A 100 16.20 22.51 -0.61
N GLN A 101 17.24 22.86 -1.37
CA GLN A 101 17.11 23.53 -2.66
C GLN A 101 16.43 22.62 -3.70
N SER A 102 16.75 21.34 -3.72
CA SER A 102 16.12 20.36 -4.63
C SER A 102 14.63 20.23 -4.34
N ILE A 103 14.24 20.09 -3.06
CA ILE A 103 12.83 20.06 -2.64
C ILE A 103 12.12 21.37 -3.01
N LYS A 104 12.76 22.51 -2.77
CA LYS A 104 12.19 23.82 -3.11
C LYS A 104 11.93 23.96 -4.61
N GLN A 105 12.89 23.54 -5.45
CA GLN A 105 12.73 23.53 -6.90
C GLN A 105 11.59 22.60 -7.35
N LEU A 106 11.45 21.42 -6.73
CA LEU A 106 10.34 20.52 -7.02
C LEU A 106 8.98 21.14 -6.67
N VAL A 107 8.89 21.82 -5.51
CA VAL A 107 7.67 22.55 -5.11
C VAL A 107 7.34 23.64 -6.13
N GLU A 108 8.33 24.42 -6.58
CA GLU A 108 8.14 25.46 -7.59
C GLU A 108 7.65 24.87 -8.92
N ILE A 109 8.29 23.80 -9.40
CA ILE A 109 7.90 23.10 -10.64
C ILE A 109 6.47 22.55 -10.54
N VAL A 110 6.12 21.90 -9.42
CA VAL A 110 4.79 21.31 -9.23
C VAL A 110 3.71 22.40 -9.08
N ASP A 111 4.02 23.54 -8.48
CA ASP A 111 3.07 24.64 -8.34
C ASP A 111 2.73 25.31 -9.68
N ASP A 112 3.68 25.33 -10.62
CA ASP A 112 3.51 25.88 -11.97
C ASP A 112 2.51 25.07 -12.82
N TYR A 113 2.24 23.81 -12.46
CA TYR A 113 1.15 23.05 -13.09
C TYR A 113 -0.20 23.62 -12.68
N ALA A 114 -0.99 24.04 -13.67
CA ALA A 114 -2.33 24.58 -13.43
C ALA A 114 -3.23 23.56 -12.72
N ASP A 115 -4.05 24.00 -11.77
CA ASP A 115 -5.03 23.12 -11.09
C ASP A 115 -6.00 22.46 -12.09
N THR A 116 -6.28 23.13 -13.21
CA THR A 116 -7.07 22.60 -14.34
C THR A 116 -6.41 21.38 -15.01
N SER A 117 -5.08 21.32 -15.02
CA SER A 117 -4.33 20.16 -15.52
C SER A 117 -4.40 18.95 -14.57
N LEU A 118 -4.76 19.19 -13.31
CA LEU A 118 -5.03 18.18 -12.29
C LEU A 118 -6.52 17.80 -12.18
N ILE A 119 -7.37 18.36 -13.06
CA ILE A 119 -8.76 17.90 -13.18
C ILE A 119 -8.72 16.51 -13.80
N TYR A 120 -9.10 15.52 -13.00
CA TYR A 120 -9.30 14.16 -13.47
C TYR A 120 -10.31 14.14 -14.62
N LYS A 121 -9.84 13.79 -15.82
CA LYS A 121 -10.70 13.49 -16.97
C LYS A 121 -10.98 12.00 -16.97
N PHE A 122 -12.17 11.56 -17.37
CA PHE A 122 -12.52 10.14 -17.48
C PHE A 122 -11.57 9.34 -18.42
N GLU A 123 -10.82 10.04 -19.27
CA GLU A 123 -9.79 9.48 -20.15
C GLU A 123 -8.37 9.55 -19.57
N SER A 124 -8.20 10.11 -18.37
CA SER A 124 -6.87 10.37 -17.81
C SER A 124 -6.09 9.06 -17.67
N THR A 125 -4.92 9.08 -18.30
CA THR A 125 -3.90 8.05 -18.20
C THR A 125 -3.32 8.04 -16.78
N ASP A 126 -2.82 6.90 -16.37
CA ASP A 126 -2.07 6.76 -15.11
C ASP A 126 -0.80 7.65 -15.16
N LEU A 127 -0.90 8.87 -14.61
CA LEU A 127 0.19 9.86 -14.62
C LEU A 127 1.44 9.32 -13.93
N PHE A 128 1.25 8.60 -12.82
CA PHE A 128 2.35 8.15 -11.98
C PHE A 128 3.07 6.93 -12.55
N ARG A 129 2.40 6.14 -13.41
CA ARG A 129 3.06 5.13 -14.25
C ARG A 129 4.16 5.77 -15.10
N ASP A 130 3.84 6.85 -15.81
CA ASP A 130 4.79 7.44 -16.77
C ASP A 130 6.00 8.05 -16.04
N ILE A 131 5.77 8.74 -14.91
CA ILE A 131 6.85 9.25 -14.04
C ILE A 131 7.71 8.10 -13.50
N TYR A 132 7.09 6.98 -13.09
CA TYR A 132 7.82 5.81 -12.61
C TYR A 132 8.69 5.20 -13.71
N MET A 133 8.12 5.04 -14.91
CA MET A 133 8.84 4.48 -16.07
C MET A 133 10.00 5.35 -16.54
N LEU A 134 9.92 6.67 -16.35
CA LEU A 134 11.01 7.62 -16.62
C LEU A 134 12.10 7.61 -15.55
N THR A 135 11.73 7.33 -14.29
CA THR A 135 12.64 7.36 -13.14
C THR A 135 13.37 6.03 -12.96
N ILE A 136 12.66 4.91 -13.13
CA ILE A 136 13.18 3.56 -12.89
C ILE A 136 13.56 2.88 -14.22
N PRO A 137 14.84 2.52 -14.41
CA PRO A 137 15.32 1.88 -15.63
C PRO A 137 14.56 0.60 -15.99
N SER A 138 14.44 0.32 -17.30
CA SER A 138 13.64 -0.82 -17.78
C SER A 138 14.15 -2.18 -17.28
N ASP A 139 15.45 -2.33 -17.08
CA ASP A 139 16.04 -3.59 -16.64
C ASP A 139 15.76 -3.88 -15.17
N VAL A 140 15.71 -2.83 -14.34
CA VAL A 140 15.26 -2.91 -12.94
C VAL A 140 13.78 -3.31 -12.88
N ARG A 141 12.92 -2.66 -13.67
CA ARG A 141 11.48 -3.01 -13.71
C ARG A 141 11.26 -4.46 -14.15
N LYS A 142 12.00 -4.92 -15.16
CA LYS A 142 11.95 -6.32 -15.61
C LYS A 142 12.43 -7.29 -14.55
N SER A 143 13.44 -6.94 -13.74
CA SER A 143 13.92 -7.82 -12.66
C SER A 143 12.90 -7.98 -11.54
N PHE A 144 12.07 -6.96 -11.30
CA PHE A 144 10.91 -7.02 -10.42
C PHE A 144 9.68 -7.70 -11.05
N GLY A 145 9.74 -8.01 -12.35
CA GLY A 145 8.61 -8.56 -13.10
C GLY A 145 7.47 -7.55 -13.30
N GLU A 146 7.79 -6.26 -13.25
CA GLU A 146 6.84 -5.17 -13.41
C GLU A 146 6.59 -4.90 -14.91
N PHE A 147 5.36 -5.20 -15.33
CA PHE A 147 4.87 -4.87 -16.66
C PHE A 147 3.62 -4.01 -16.50
N PHE A 148 3.63 -2.81 -17.07
CA PHE A 148 2.49 -1.90 -16.94
C PHE A 148 1.37 -2.29 -17.89
N THR A 149 0.15 -2.31 -17.34
CA THR A 149 -1.07 -2.63 -18.08
C THR A 149 -1.46 -1.46 -18.99
N PRO A 150 -1.63 -1.67 -20.30
CA PRO A 150 -2.24 -0.69 -21.16
C PRO A 150 -3.71 -0.44 -20.79
N ASP A 151 -4.14 0.81 -20.88
CA ASP A 151 -5.47 1.24 -20.44
C ASP A 151 -6.61 0.48 -21.15
N TRP A 152 -6.48 0.29 -22.47
CA TRP A 152 -7.46 -0.45 -23.28
C TRP A 152 -7.63 -1.91 -22.82
N LEU A 153 -6.56 -2.53 -22.30
CA LEU A 153 -6.61 -3.91 -21.84
C LEU A 153 -7.35 -3.98 -20.50
N ALA A 154 -7.07 -3.02 -19.60
CA ALA A 154 -7.78 -2.91 -18.33
C ALA A 154 -9.29 -2.67 -18.55
N ASP A 155 -9.65 -1.76 -19.47
CA ASP A 155 -11.04 -1.51 -19.86
C ASP A 155 -11.71 -2.78 -20.40
N ASN A 156 -11.06 -3.48 -21.35
CA ASN A 156 -11.61 -4.70 -21.92
C ASN A 156 -11.83 -5.80 -20.86
N VAL A 157 -10.85 -6.03 -19.97
CA VAL A 157 -10.97 -7.02 -18.89
C VAL A 157 -12.12 -6.68 -17.94
N LEU A 158 -12.25 -5.41 -17.56
CA LEU A 158 -13.35 -4.96 -16.69
C LEU A 158 -14.71 -5.10 -17.38
N GLU A 159 -14.82 -4.70 -18.65
CA GLU A 159 -16.06 -4.82 -19.41
C GLU A 159 -16.53 -6.27 -19.53
N GLU A 160 -15.64 -7.18 -19.90
CA GLU A 160 -15.96 -8.61 -19.97
C GLU A 160 -16.32 -9.17 -18.59
N SER A 161 -15.60 -8.76 -17.53
CA SER A 161 -15.89 -9.21 -16.17
C SER A 161 -17.26 -8.71 -15.69
N ILE A 162 -17.60 -7.45 -15.95
CA ILE A 162 -18.90 -6.86 -15.55
C ILE A 162 -20.06 -7.53 -16.31
N LYS A 163 -19.89 -7.88 -17.58
CA LYS A 163 -20.94 -8.59 -18.37
C LYS A 163 -21.35 -9.93 -17.77
N LEU A 164 -20.46 -10.58 -17.01
CA LEU A 164 -20.77 -11.82 -16.30
C LEU A 164 -21.70 -11.59 -15.09
N PHE A 165 -21.86 -10.34 -14.65
CA PHE A 165 -22.77 -9.95 -13.57
C PHE A 165 -23.98 -9.22 -14.11
N SER A 166 -25.17 -9.70 -13.75
CA SER A 166 -26.43 -9.02 -14.06
C SER A 166 -26.79 -7.93 -13.04
N ARG A 167 -25.80 -7.27 -12.41
CA ARG A 167 -26.02 -6.22 -11.42
C ARG A 167 -24.98 -5.11 -11.50
N ASP A 168 -25.44 -3.89 -11.25
CA ASP A 168 -24.60 -2.68 -11.30
C ASP A 168 -23.81 -2.42 -10.00
N ASN A 169 -24.15 -3.09 -8.90
CA ASN A 169 -23.49 -2.98 -7.60
C ASN A 169 -22.50 -4.13 -7.36
N TRP A 170 -21.41 -4.15 -8.13
CA TRP A 170 -20.30 -5.10 -8.02
C TRP A 170 -19.13 -4.53 -7.21
N THR A 171 -18.40 -5.39 -6.49
CA THR A 171 -17.14 -5.05 -5.82
C THR A 171 -15.93 -5.52 -6.64
N PHE A 172 -14.81 -4.82 -6.52
CA PHE A 172 -13.61 -4.99 -7.32
C PHE A 172 -12.35 -5.00 -6.45
N LEU A 173 -11.44 -5.93 -6.77
CA LEU A 173 -10.11 -6.00 -6.18
C LEU A 173 -9.05 -6.14 -7.27
N ASP A 174 -8.03 -5.27 -7.23
CA ASP A 174 -6.74 -5.53 -7.86
C ASP A 174 -5.72 -5.99 -6.81
N PRO A 175 -5.28 -7.27 -6.82
CA PRO A 175 -4.39 -7.81 -5.80
C PRO A 175 -2.92 -7.44 -6.01
N THR A 176 -2.58 -6.77 -7.12
CA THR A 176 -1.22 -6.34 -7.47
C THR A 176 -1.33 -5.02 -8.24
N CYS A 177 -1.87 -4.00 -7.57
CA CYS A 177 -2.47 -2.86 -8.24
C CYS A 177 -1.49 -1.92 -8.94
N GLY A 178 -0.19 -2.03 -8.67
CA GLY A 178 0.82 -1.12 -9.20
C GLY A 178 0.43 0.32 -8.86
N SER A 179 0.53 1.21 -9.85
CA SER A 179 0.11 2.62 -9.78
C SER A 179 -1.41 2.84 -9.87
N GLY A 180 -2.21 1.76 -9.99
CA GLY A 180 -3.67 1.82 -9.87
C GLY A 180 -4.44 1.85 -11.20
N THR A 181 -3.86 1.41 -12.32
CA THR A 181 -4.53 1.45 -13.63
C THR A 181 -5.92 0.78 -13.61
N PHE A 182 -6.03 -0.46 -13.13
CA PHE A 182 -7.34 -1.15 -13.02
C PHE A 182 -8.27 -0.46 -12.02
N LEU A 183 -7.74 0.04 -10.90
CA LEU A 183 -8.52 0.77 -9.89
C LEU A 183 -9.19 2.01 -10.51
N LEU A 184 -8.44 2.81 -11.27
CA LEU A 184 -8.97 3.99 -11.96
C LEU A 184 -10.07 3.63 -12.96
N ARG A 185 -9.88 2.56 -13.74
CA ARG A 185 -10.89 2.09 -14.70
C ARG A 185 -12.17 1.60 -14.00
N ALA A 186 -12.02 0.89 -12.88
CA ALA A 186 -13.16 0.48 -12.06
C ALA A 186 -13.92 1.69 -11.47
N ILE A 187 -13.20 2.67 -10.91
CA ILE A 187 -13.77 3.91 -10.37
C ILE A 187 -14.56 4.66 -11.45
N ASN A 188 -13.99 4.82 -12.65
CA ASN A 188 -14.67 5.49 -13.76
C ASN A 188 -15.99 4.84 -14.13
N ARG A 189 -16.04 3.51 -14.09
CA ARG A 189 -17.25 2.75 -14.40
C ARG A 189 -18.32 2.94 -13.33
N ILE A 190 -17.94 2.94 -12.06
CA ILE A 190 -18.84 3.23 -10.93
C ILE A 190 -19.40 4.65 -11.06
N ILE A 191 -18.54 5.66 -11.26
CA ILE A 191 -18.98 7.06 -11.45
C ILE A 191 -19.97 7.17 -12.62
N ALA A 192 -19.70 6.51 -13.76
CA ALA A 192 -20.56 6.55 -14.93
C ALA A 192 -21.95 5.91 -14.66
N ILE A 193 -21.99 4.81 -13.90
CA ILE A 193 -23.23 4.15 -13.48
C ILE A 193 -23.99 5.07 -12.51
N ASP A 194 -23.34 5.53 -11.46
CA ASP A 194 -24.01 6.27 -10.38
C ASP A 194 -24.50 7.65 -10.82
N ARG A 195 -23.78 8.33 -11.72
CA ARG A 195 -24.27 9.56 -12.35
C ARG A 195 -25.52 9.32 -13.20
N LYS A 196 -25.60 8.21 -13.94
CA LYS A 196 -26.82 7.86 -14.70
C LYS A 196 -28.00 7.58 -13.77
N LEU A 197 -27.74 7.04 -12.58
CA LEU A 197 -28.75 6.84 -11.53
C LEU A 197 -29.10 8.13 -10.76
N GLY A 198 -28.42 9.25 -11.03
CA GLY A 198 -28.67 10.53 -10.37
C GLY A 198 -28.25 10.56 -8.90
N LYS A 199 -27.27 9.73 -8.50
CA LYS A 199 -26.72 9.74 -7.13
C LYS A 199 -25.99 11.04 -6.83
N LYS A 200 -25.98 11.43 -5.55
CA LYS A 200 -25.25 12.61 -5.08
C LYS A 200 -23.75 12.29 -4.95
N ASP A 201 -22.92 13.33 -4.92
CA ASP A 201 -21.47 13.18 -4.81
C ASP A 201 -21.03 12.39 -3.57
N ASP A 202 -21.66 12.63 -2.41
CA ASP A 202 -21.35 11.87 -1.18
C ASP A 202 -21.68 10.37 -1.33
N ASP A 203 -22.77 10.02 -2.04
CA ASP A 203 -23.16 8.63 -2.28
C ASP A 203 -22.19 7.97 -3.28
N ILE A 204 -21.79 8.69 -4.33
CA ILE A 204 -20.79 8.22 -5.32
C ILE A 204 -19.46 7.94 -4.63
N LEU A 205 -19.01 8.84 -3.74
CA LEU A 205 -17.79 8.66 -2.97
C LEU A 205 -17.85 7.41 -2.09
N GLU A 206 -18.96 7.23 -1.36
CA GLU A 206 -19.17 6.07 -0.50
C GLU A 206 -19.19 4.76 -1.31
N ASP A 207 -19.85 4.74 -2.47
CA ASP A 207 -19.86 3.59 -3.36
C ASP A 207 -18.46 3.25 -3.87
N ILE A 208 -17.68 4.24 -4.30
CA ILE A 208 -16.30 4.03 -4.74
C ILE A 208 -15.46 3.42 -3.61
N LEU A 209 -15.46 4.03 -2.42
CA LEU A 209 -14.67 3.59 -1.26
C LEU A 209 -15.02 2.18 -0.78
N ASN A 210 -16.29 1.77 -0.91
CA ASN A 210 -16.74 0.45 -0.49
C ASN A 210 -16.56 -0.64 -1.56
N ARG A 211 -16.39 -0.25 -2.83
CA ARG A 211 -16.43 -1.19 -3.96
C ARG A 211 -15.09 -1.37 -4.66
N VAL A 212 -14.15 -0.45 -4.56
CA VAL A 212 -12.86 -0.57 -5.27
C VAL A 212 -11.75 -0.73 -4.25
N THR A 213 -11.02 -1.84 -4.28
CA THR A 213 -9.91 -2.10 -3.36
C THR A 213 -8.65 -2.49 -4.12
N GLY A 214 -7.48 -2.10 -3.61
CA GLY A 214 -6.18 -2.46 -4.17
C GLY A 214 -5.24 -3.04 -3.12
N ILE A 215 -4.35 -3.93 -3.55
CA ILE A 215 -3.22 -4.41 -2.76
C ILE A 215 -1.97 -4.35 -3.62
N ASP A 216 -0.85 -3.92 -3.04
CA ASP A 216 0.44 -4.11 -3.67
C ASP A 216 1.52 -4.37 -2.60
N LEU A 217 2.56 -5.10 -2.99
CA LEU A 217 3.71 -5.40 -2.13
C LEU A 217 4.71 -4.23 -2.13
N ASN A 218 4.79 -3.48 -3.23
CA ASN A 218 5.70 -2.36 -3.38
C ASN A 218 5.09 -1.09 -2.72
N PRO A 219 5.74 -0.49 -1.70
CA PRO A 219 5.24 0.72 -1.07
C PRO A 219 5.13 1.92 -2.02
N LEU A 220 5.95 2.00 -3.07
CA LEU A 220 5.84 3.06 -4.08
C LEU A 220 4.58 2.89 -4.92
N SER A 221 4.27 1.67 -5.34
CA SER A 221 3.03 1.34 -6.05
C SER A 221 1.81 1.73 -5.21
N VAL A 222 1.79 1.35 -3.93
CA VAL A 222 0.70 1.71 -3.00
C VAL A 222 0.55 3.22 -2.88
N LEU A 223 1.65 3.96 -2.71
CA LEU A 223 1.64 5.42 -2.63
C LEU A 223 1.05 6.03 -3.91
N SER A 224 1.56 5.63 -5.08
CA SER A 224 1.09 6.12 -6.37
C SER A 224 -0.37 5.79 -6.63
N ALA A 225 -0.80 4.57 -6.32
CA ALA A 225 -2.19 4.17 -6.44
C ALA A 225 -3.11 4.97 -5.51
N ARG A 226 -2.68 5.30 -4.28
CA ARG A 226 -3.44 6.19 -3.38
C ARG A 226 -3.59 7.60 -3.95
N VAL A 227 -2.55 8.15 -4.55
CA VAL A 227 -2.63 9.49 -5.17
C VAL A 227 -3.48 9.45 -6.44
N SER A 228 -3.34 8.43 -7.28
CA SER A 228 -4.24 8.17 -8.43
C SER A 228 -5.71 8.07 -8.00
N TYR A 229 -5.98 7.29 -6.95
CA TYR A 229 -7.32 7.13 -6.40
C TYR A 229 -7.86 8.47 -5.90
N LEU A 230 -7.05 9.23 -5.15
CA LEU A 230 -7.41 10.56 -4.68
C LEU A 230 -7.80 11.49 -5.84
N LEU A 231 -7.01 11.52 -6.92
CA LEU A 231 -7.33 12.34 -8.10
C LEU A 231 -8.72 12.00 -8.64
N ALA A 232 -9.06 10.72 -8.74
CA ALA A 232 -10.34 10.26 -9.26
C ALA A 232 -11.51 10.63 -8.35
N ILE A 233 -11.33 10.56 -7.02
CA ILE A 233 -12.41 10.85 -6.07
C ILE A 233 -12.51 12.31 -5.63
N ARG A 234 -11.46 13.12 -5.85
CA ARG A 234 -11.38 14.52 -5.44
C ARG A 234 -12.64 15.33 -5.78
N PRO A 235 -13.27 15.22 -6.96
CA PRO A 235 -14.47 15.98 -7.29
C PRO A 235 -15.66 15.69 -6.37
N PHE A 236 -15.66 14.56 -5.65
CA PHE A 236 -16.75 14.13 -4.77
C PHE A 236 -16.45 14.39 -3.29
N ILE A 237 -15.28 14.95 -2.96
CA ILE A 237 -14.92 15.33 -1.59
C ILE A 237 -15.49 16.72 -1.30
N THR A 238 -16.44 16.79 -0.37
CA THR A 238 -17.11 18.02 0.06
C THR A 238 -16.67 18.41 1.47
N GLU A 239 -17.07 19.59 1.99
CA GLU A 239 -16.85 19.99 3.39
C GLU A 239 -17.60 19.09 4.40
N ASN A 240 -18.63 18.35 3.97
CA ASN A 240 -19.41 17.45 4.82
C ASN A 240 -18.93 15.99 4.81
N THR A 241 -18.08 15.62 3.85
CA THR A 241 -17.49 14.27 3.77
C THR A 241 -16.87 13.87 5.12
N LYS A 242 -17.15 12.66 5.61
CA LYS A 242 -16.57 12.14 6.84
C LYS A 242 -15.11 11.74 6.62
N THR A 243 -14.35 11.56 7.70
CA THR A 243 -13.03 10.95 7.60
C THR A 243 -13.12 9.53 7.01
N PHE A 244 -12.24 9.20 6.07
CA PHE A 244 -12.16 7.92 5.39
C PHE A 244 -10.71 7.46 5.15
N GLU A 245 -10.56 6.19 4.80
CA GLU A 245 -9.31 5.58 4.33
C GLU A 245 -9.43 5.31 2.84
N ILE A 246 -8.37 5.56 2.07
CA ILE A 246 -8.29 5.06 0.68
C ILE A 246 -8.04 3.55 0.76
N PRO A 247 -8.91 2.70 0.16
CA PRO A 247 -8.87 1.23 0.28
C PRO A 247 -7.75 0.60 -0.56
N ILE A 248 -6.51 1.05 -0.34
CA ILE A 248 -5.31 0.53 -0.99
C ILE A 248 -4.31 0.16 0.10
N TYR A 249 -3.95 -1.12 0.15
CA TYR A 249 -3.18 -1.70 1.25
C TYR A 249 -1.81 -2.18 0.80
N LEU A 250 -0.78 -1.88 1.61
CA LEU A 250 0.52 -2.52 1.49
C LEU A 250 0.42 -3.95 2.02
N GLY A 251 0.56 -4.93 1.14
CA GLY A 251 0.30 -6.33 1.46
C GLY A 251 0.91 -7.30 0.46
N ASP A 252 1.11 -8.54 0.90
CA ASP A 252 1.54 -9.63 0.03
C ASP A 252 0.34 -10.49 -0.34
N SER A 253 -0.14 -10.38 -1.58
CA SER A 253 -1.28 -11.17 -2.09
C SER A 253 -0.96 -12.66 -2.28
N ALA A 254 0.31 -13.07 -2.22
CA ALA A 254 0.72 -14.47 -2.17
C ALA A 254 0.82 -15.01 -0.73
N LYS A 255 1.05 -14.13 0.26
CA LYS A 255 1.20 -14.47 1.68
C LYS A 255 0.27 -13.61 2.55
N LEU A 256 -0.97 -14.04 2.68
CA LEU A 256 -1.96 -13.35 3.49
C LEU A 256 -1.73 -13.53 5.00
N PRO A 257 -2.18 -12.58 5.83
CA PRO A 257 -2.19 -12.75 7.29
C PRO A 257 -3.01 -13.95 7.73
N ARG A 258 -2.48 -14.72 8.67
CA ARG A 258 -3.12 -15.93 9.17
C ARG A 258 -4.19 -15.56 10.19
N ILE A 259 -5.41 -16.04 9.97
CA ILE A 259 -6.50 -15.92 10.95
C ILE A 259 -6.60 -17.24 11.73
N PHE A 260 -6.56 -17.17 13.05
CA PHE A 260 -6.76 -18.34 13.91
C PHE A 260 -7.72 -18.02 15.08
N LYS A 261 -8.26 -19.06 15.70
CA LYS A 261 -9.21 -18.93 16.81
C LYS A 261 -8.63 -19.58 18.07
N LYS A 262 -8.60 -18.85 19.18
CA LYS A 262 -8.20 -19.33 20.52
C LYS A 262 -9.22 -18.81 21.53
N ASP A 263 -9.74 -19.68 22.41
CA ASP A 263 -10.74 -19.32 23.42
C ASP A 263 -11.95 -18.54 22.88
N ASN A 264 -12.48 -18.96 21.73
CA ASN A 264 -13.55 -18.27 20.99
C ASN A 264 -13.24 -16.87 20.44
N ILE A 265 -12.02 -16.37 20.59
CA ILE A 265 -11.57 -15.09 20.03
C ILE A 265 -10.80 -15.36 18.74
N LYS A 266 -11.09 -14.58 17.69
CA LYS A 266 -10.31 -14.58 16.44
C LYS A 266 -9.12 -13.65 16.55
N TYR A 267 -7.97 -14.11 16.07
CA TYR A 267 -6.73 -13.37 16.03
C TYR A 267 -6.19 -13.34 14.61
N VAL A 268 -5.44 -12.28 14.31
CA VAL A 268 -4.66 -12.13 13.09
C VAL A 268 -3.19 -12.22 13.49
N GLU A 269 -2.48 -13.12 12.83
CA GLU A 269 -1.04 -13.32 12.95
C GLU A 269 -0.36 -12.92 11.65
N TYR A 270 0.72 -12.16 11.76
CA TYR A 270 1.61 -11.88 10.65
C TYR A 270 3.05 -11.82 11.12
N SER A 271 3.97 -12.15 10.21
CA SER A 271 5.39 -12.07 10.51
C SER A 271 6.21 -11.57 9.33
N ILE A 272 7.15 -10.68 9.65
CA ILE A 272 8.13 -10.17 8.71
C ILE A 272 9.51 -10.72 9.07
N THR A 273 10.16 -11.33 8.08
CA THR A 273 11.55 -11.79 8.19
C THR A 273 12.47 -10.64 7.78
N THR A 274 13.52 -10.40 8.56
CA THR A 274 14.50 -9.34 8.28
C THR A 274 15.83 -9.95 7.88
N GLN A 275 16.58 -9.27 7.00
CA GLN A 275 17.94 -9.71 6.64
C GLN A 275 18.93 -9.54 7.80
N LYS A 276 18.58 -8.74 8.81
CA LYS A 276 19.37 -8.60 10.03
C LYS A 276 19.19 -9.81 10.93
N LYS A 277 20.21 -10.67 10.92
CA LYS A 277 20.24 -11.93 11.68
C LYS A 277 19.98 -11.74 13.18
N GLU A 278 20.32 -10.60 13.78
CA GLU A 278 20.06 -10.36 15.20
C GLU A 278 18.57 -10.19 15.52
N ILE A 279 17.78 -9.70 14.55
CA ILE A 279 16.34 -9.53 14.69
C ILE A 279 15.63 -10.81 14.25
N GLY A 280 16.07 -11.37 13.11
CA GLY A 280 15.54 -12.59 12.49
C GLY A 280 14.11 -12.41 11.98
N LYS A 281 13.14 -12.38 12.89
CA LYS A 281 11.70 -12.36 12.59
C LYS A 281 10.94 -11.46 13.57
N ILE A 282 10.07 -10.61 13.04
CA ILE A 282 9.17 -9.77 13.82
C ILE A 282 7.77 -10.40 13.74
N ASP A 283 7.32 -10.99 14.84
CA ASP A 283 6.03 -11.66 14.95
C ASP A 283 5.00 -10.72 15.60
N VAL A 284 3.81 -10.63 15.00
CA VAL A 284 2.69 -9.81 15.51
C VAL A 284 1.43 -10.64 15.56
N VAL A 285 0.74 -10.56 16.69
CA VAL A 285 -0.60 -11.14 16.89
C VAL A 285 -1.49 -10.06 17.45
N LEU A 286 -2.66 -9.85 16.85
CA LEU A 286 -3.68 -8.88 17.30
C LEU A 286 -5.08 -9.49 17.18
N PRO A 287 -6.06 -9.08 18.00
CA PRO A 287 -7.46 -9.50 17.85
C PRO A 287 -8.02 -9.06 16.50
N TYR A 288 -8.76 -9.95 15.85
CA TYR A 288 -9.36 -9.70 14.54
C TYR A 288 -10.26 -8.46 14.54
N ASP A 289 -11.13 -8.32 15.54
CA ASP A 289 -12.07 -7.19 15.62
C ASP A 289 -11.36 -5.85 15.78
N PHE A 290 -10.15 -5.84 16.37
CA PHE A 290 -9.33 -4.65 16.44
C PHE A 290 -8.72 -4.30 15.08
N VAL A 291 -8.15 -5.27 14.36
CA VAL A 291 -7.57 -5.05 13.02
C VAL A 291 -8.64 -4.62 12.02
N ALA A 292 -9.84 -5.19 12.11
CA ALA A 292 -10.99 -4.85 11.29
C ALA A 292 -11.64 -3.49 11.63
N SER A 293 -11.31 -2.91 12.79
CA SER A 293 -11.89 -1.65 13.25
C SER A 293 -11.27 -0.43 12.55
N PRO A 294 -12.07 0.63 12.24
CA PRO A 294 -11.54 1.93 11.81
C PRO A 294 -10.55 2.56 12.81
N GLN A 295 -10.55 2.13 14.07
CA GLN A 295 -9.63 2.63 15.10
C GLN A 295 -8.24 1.99 15.06
N PHE A 296 -8.00 1.03 14.18
CA PHE A 296 -6.73 0.31 14.08
C PHE A 296 -5.55 1.24 13.77
N LEU A 297 -5.56 1.92 12.62
CA LEU A 297 -4.47 2.82 12.20
C LEU A 297 -4.28 4.02 13.15
N PRO A 298 -5.34 4.69 13.65
CA PRO A 298 -5.20 5.71 14.68
C PRO A 298 -4.56 5.18 15.98
N THR A 299 -4.88 3.96 16.39
CA THR A 299 -4.32 3.36 17.61
C THR A 299 -2.85 2.96 17.40
N VAL A 300 -2.52 2.38 16.25
CA VAL A 300 -1.13 2.08 15.85
C VAL A 300 -0.29 3.36 15.80
N LYS A 301 -0.82 4.48 15.31
CA LYS A 301 -0.15 5.81 15.36
C LYS A 301 0.20 6.21 16.80
N LYS A 302 -0.71 6.00 17.75
CA LYS A 302 -0.45 6.26 19.17
C LYS A 302 0.64 5.35 19.74
N TRP A 303 0.67 4.08 19.36
CA TRP A 303 1.75 3.15 19.75
C TRP A 303 3.10 3.58 19.19
N GLN A 304 3.13 4.07 17.94
CA GLN A 304 4.33 4.62 17.33
C GLN A 304 4.92 5.79 18.13
N MET A 305 4.06 6.68 18.64
CA MET A 305 4.49 7.78 19.51
C MET A 305 5.08 7.28 20.84
N LEU A 306 4.58 6.17 21.38
CA LEU A 306 5.11 5.56 22.60
C LEU A 306 6.46 4.87 22.38
N ILE A 307 6.80 4.43 21.16
CA ILE A 307 8.13 3.89 20.86
C ILE A 307 9.21 4.95 21.14
N LYS A 308 8.92 6.23 20.84
CA LYS A 308 9.81 7.37 21.11
C LYS A 308 10.08 7.60 22.60
N SER A 309 9.26 7.06 23.50
CA SER A 309 9.51 7.15 24.94
C SER A 309 10.46 6.06 25.46
N GLU A 310 10.89 5.13 24.60
CA GLU A 310 11.83 4.04 24.90
C GLU A 310 11.45 3.15 26.09
N GLN A 311 10.16 3.09 26.43
CA GLN A 311 9.66 2.35 27.60
C GLN A 311 8.87 1.11 27.17
N THR A 312 9.56 -0.05 27.21
CA THR A 312 9.01 -1.35 26.77
C THR A 312 7.75 -1.73 27.51
N ASP A 313 7.71 -1.51 28.82
CA ASP A 313 6.56 -1.87 29.65
C ASP A 313 5.33 -1.03 29.34
N ILE A 314 5.50 0.24 29.00
CA ILE A 314 4.39 1.13 28.63
C ILE A 314 3.78 0.68 27.31
N LEU A 315 4.62 0.45 26.29
CA LEU A 315 4.15 -0.03 24.98
C LEU A 315 3.44 -1.37 25.10
N SER A 316 4.05 -2.33 25.81
CA SER A 316 3.47 -3.65 26.04
C SER A 316 2.13 -3.58 26.78
N LYS A 317 2.02 -2.80 27.86
CA LYS A 317 0.74 -2.58 28.56
C LYS A 317 -0.31 -1.97 27.64
N LYS A 318 0.07 -1.00 26.81
CA LYS A 318 -0.87 -0.35 25.89
C LYS A 318 -1.36 -1.31 24.80
N ILE A 319 -0.48 -2.13 24.22
CA ILE A 319 -0.87 -3.15 23.24
C ILE A 319 -1.76 -4.19 23.92
N LYS A 320 -1.41 -4.70 25.10
CA LYS A 320 -2.27 -5.66 25.84
C LYS A 320 -3.65 -5.13 26.18
N SER A 321 -3.82 -3.80 26.30
CA SER A 321 -5.10 -3.21 26.70
C SER A 321 -6.24 -3.42 25.69
N ILE A 322 -5.91 -3.69 24.42
CA ILE A 322 -6.90 -3.96 23.36
C ILE A 322 -7.35 -5.42 23.32
N PHE A 323 -6.68 -6.32 24.06
CA PHE A 323 -7.02 -7.74 24.08
C PHE A 323 -8.19 -7.98 25.04
N PRO A 324 -9.23 -8.75 24.61
CA PRO A 324 -10.33 -9.10 25.50
C PRO A 324 -9.86 -9.90 26.74
N LYS A 325 -8.87 -10.80 26.55
CA LYS A 325 -8.26 -11.61 27.61
C LYS A 325 -6.81 -11.17 27.83
N LYS A 326 -6.52 -10.56 28.98
CA LYS A 326 -5.22 -9.94 29.30
C LYS A 326 -4.16 -10.91 29.83
N ASP A 327 -4.57 -12.08 30.33
CA ASP A 327 -3.69 -13.00 31.04
C ASP A 327 -3.22 -14.21 30.20
N ASP A 328 -3.40 -14.18 28.88
CA ASP A 328 -2.89 -15.23 28.00
C ASP A 328 -1.36 -15.20 27.94
N LYS A 329 -0.71 -16.23 28.50
CA LYS A 329 0.76 -16.30 28.63
C LYS A 329 1.48 -16.29 27.28
N ASP A 330 0.95 -16.98 26.28
CA ASP A 330 1.59 -17.11 24.97
C ASP A 330 1.51 -15.79 24.21
N ILE A 331 0.31 -15.20 24.15
CA ILE A 331 0.08 -13.90 23.52
C ILE A 331 0.88 -12.81 24.23
N ASN A 332 0.90 -12.81 25.56
CA ASN A 332 1.68 -11.84 26.35
C ASN A 332 3.19 -11.95 26.07
N LYS A 333 3.71 -13.16 25.83
CA LYS A 333 5.10 -13.38 25.44
C LYS A 333 5.39 -12.78 24.07
N ILE A 334 4.49 -12.97 23.09
CA ILE A 334 4.60 -12.38 21.75
C ILE A 334 4.59 -10.84 21.84
N ILE A 335 3.62 -10.24 22.55
CA ILE A 335 3.52 -8.79 22.70
C ILE A 335 4.74 -8.18 23.40
N ASN A 336 5.25 -8.84 24.44
CA ASN A 336 6.47 -8.41 25.14
C ASN A 336 7.68 -8.44 24.20
N ARG A 337 7.84 -9.51 23.42
CA ARG A 337 8.91 -9.63 22.43
C ARG A 337 8.79 -8.55 21.36
N LEU A 338 7.60 -8.36 20.79
CA LEU A 338 7.32 -7.31 19.82
C LEU A 338 7.69 -5.93 20.36
N SER A 339 7.21 -5.59 21.56
CA SER A 339 7.48 -4.28 22.17
C SER A 339 8.98 -4.02 22.37
N LYS A 340 9.70 -5.05 22.85
CA LYS A 340 11.16 -4.99 23.01
C LYS A 340 11.87 -4.84 21.66
N THR A 341 11.48 -5.61 20.65
CA THR A 341 12.06 -5.52 19.31
C THR A 341 11.85 -4.14 18.69
N LEU A 342 10.66 -3.57 18.80
CA LEU A 342 10.35 -2.24 18.24
C LEU A 342 11.18 -1.12 18.90
N ILE A 343 11.38 -1.18 20.22
CA ILE A 343 12.21 -0.19 20.93
C ILE A 343 13.68 -0.37 20.60
N ASN A 344 14.18 -1.62 20.55
CA ASN A 344 15.57 -1.88 20.14
C ASN A 344 15.84 -1.37 18.72
N LEU A 345 14.88 -1.53 17.80
CA LEU A 345 14.96 -1.00 16.44
C LEU A 345 15.03 0.54 16.44
N TYR A 346 14.17 1.18 17.23
CA TYR A 346 14.20 2.64 17.37
C TYR A 346 15.53 3.15 17.93
N GLN A 347 16.05 2.52 19.00
CA GLN A 347 17.33 2.86 19.61
C GLN A 347 18.53 2.64 18.66
N ALA A 348 18.40 1.72 17.72
CA ALA A 348 19.40 1.49 16.68
C ALA A 348 19.33 2.50 15.52
N ASN A 349 18.45 3.51 15.58
CA ASN A 349 18.12 4.44 14.50
C ASN A 349 17.54 3.76 13.25
N TRP A 350 16.76 2.68 13.44
CA TRP A 350 16.08 1.97 12.33
C TRP A 350 14.64 2.48 12.16
N ASP A 351 14.52 3.82 12.13
CA ASP A 351 13.37 4.68 11.79
C ASP A 351 12.04 4.46 12.52
N GLY A 352 11.90 3.44 13.36
CA GLY A 352 10.68 3.12 14.10
C GLY A 352 9.49 2.70 13.23
N ILE A 353 9.57 2.80 11.89
CA ILE A 353 8.48 2.57 10.94
C ILE A 353 7.94 1.13 10.89
N TRP A 354 8.65 0.17 11.49
CA TRP A 354 8.33 -1.25 11.48
C TRP A 354 6.92 -1.59 11.96
N LEU A 355 6.46 -0.93 13.02
CA LEU A 355 5.10 -1.16 13.53
C LEU A 355 4.05 -0.75 12.50
N ARG A 356 4.27 0.35 11.77
CA ARG A 356 3.38 0.81 10.70
C ARG A 356 3.39 -0.17 9.53
N ILE A 357 4.56 -0.59 9.08
CA ILE A 357 4.72 -1.56 7.98
C ILE A 357 3.96 -2.84 8.31
N ILE A 358 4.26 -3.46 9.46
CA ILE A 358 3.63 -4.73 9.84
C ILE A 358 2.12 -4.56 9.99
N SER A 359 1.66 -3.44 10.56
CA SER A 359 0.23 -3.18 10.70
C SER A 359 -0.46 -3.05 9.34
N ASN A 360 0.17 -2.40 8.36
CA ASN A 360 -0.36 -2.30 7.00
C ASN A 360 -0.48 -3.69 6.34
N PHE A 361 0.52 -4.57 6.50
CA PHE A 361 0.44 -5.95 6.01
C PHE A 361 -0.71 -6.77 6.64
N MET A 362 -1.25 -6.35 7.78
CA MET A 362 -2.42 -6.99 8.41
C MET A 362 -3.76 -6.48 7.87
N LEU A 363 -3.81 -5.31 7.23
CA LEU A 363 -5.05 -4.71 6.71
C LEU A 363 -5.80 -5.54 5.66
N PRO A 364 -5.15 -6.34 4.79
CA PRO A 364 -5.85 -7.18 3.81
C PRO A 364 -6.91 -8.12 4.41
N VAL A 365 -6.88 -8.42 5.72
CA VAL A 365 -7.93 -9.21 6.40
C VAL A 365 -9.31 -8.53 6.45
N ARG A 366 -9.38 -7.23 6.11
CA ARG A 366 -10.63 -6.46 5.98
C ARG A 366 -11.37 -6.79 4.69
N ILE A 367 -10.66 -7.27 3.68
CA ILE A 367 -11.21 -7.57 2.35
C ILE A 367 -12.04 -8.84 2.43
N LYS A 368 -13.27 -8.78 1.91
CA LYS A 368 -14.22 -9.89 1.87
C LYS A 368 -15.20 -9.69 0.73
N ASN A 369 -15.75 -10.79 0.23
CA ASN A 369 -16.90 -10.79 -0.68
C ASN A 369 -16.67 -9.91 -1.91
N ILE A 370 -15.57 -10.17 -2.61
CA ILE A 370 -15.24 -9.49 -3.86
C ILE A 370 -15.91 -10.20 -5.02
N ASP A 371 -16.59 -9.45 -5.87
CA ASP A 371 -17.22 -9.98 -7.07
C ASP A 371 -16.21 -10.16 -8.20
N ILE A 372 -15.45 -9.11 -8.51
CA ILE A 372 -14.47 -9.10 -9.60
C ILE A 372 -13.07 -8.98 -9.00
N ILE A 373 -12.20 -9.97 -9.26
CA ILE A 373 -10.78 -9.86 -8.94
C ILE A 373 -10.01 -9.79 -10.25
N ALA A 374 -9.43 -8.64 -10.59
CA ALA A 374 -8.64 -8.47 -11.81
C ALA A 374 -7.47 -7.53 -11.59
N GLY A 375 -6.37 -7.77 -12.29
CA GLY A 375 -5.10 -7.06 -12.08
C GLY A 375 -4.01 -7.64 -12.98
N ASN A 376 -2.79 -7.07 -12.96
CA ASN A 376 -1.65 -7.63 -13.68
C ASN A 376 -0.55 -8.07 -12.69
N PRO A 377 -0.57 -9.34 -12.24
CA PRO A 377 0.39 -9.84 -11.27
C PRO A 377 1.81 -9.92 -11.85
N PRO A 378 2.84 -9.91 -10.97
CA PRO A 378 4.23 -9.91 -11.40
C PRO A 378 4.62 -11.20 -12.13
N TRP A 379 5.41 -11.04 -13.18
CA TRP A 379 5.85 -12.13 -14.06
C TRP A 379 7.18 -12.73 -13.60
N VAL A 380 7.23 -13.13 -12.33
CA VAL A 380 8.45 -13.68 -11.70
C VAL A 380 8.36 -15.19 -11.59
N LYS A 381 9.42 -15.87 -12.04
CA LYS A 381 9.60 -17.31 -11.82
C LYS A 381 10.11 -17.57 -10.42
N TRP A 382 9.67 -18.68 -9.82
CA TRP A 382 10.06 -19.09 -8.46
C TRP A 382 11.58 -19.21 -8.26
N GLU A 383 12.31 -19.64 -9.30
CA GLU A 383 13.76 -19.78 -9.28
C GLU A 383 14.51 -18.45 -9.08
N ASN A 384 13.84 -17.32 -9.39
CA ASN A 384 14.39 -15.98 -9.24
C ASN A 384 13.97 -15.29 -7.93
N LEU A 385 13.11 -15.92 -7.13
CA LEU A 385 12.72 -15.38 -5.83
C LEU A 385 13.81 -15.62 -4.77
N PRO A 386 13.94 -14.75 -3.76
CA PRO A 386 14.80 -15.01 -2.60
C PRO A 386 14.49 -16.38 -1.99
N LYS A 387 15.52 -17.17 -1.66
CA LYS A 387 15.37 -18.58 -1.27
C LYS A 387 14.42 -18.78 -0.09
N GLU A 388 14.55 -17.95 0.94
CA GLU A 388 13.69 -18.01 2.13
C GLU A 388 12.22 -17.77 1.77
N TYR A 389 11.96 -16.72 0.98
CA TYR A 389 10.62 -16.39 0.51
C TYR A 389 10.05 -17.49 -0.41
N ALA A 390 10.85 -17.98 -1.36
CA ALA A 390 10.45 -19.07 -2.24
C ALA A 390 10.04 -20.33 -1.46
N ASN A 391 10.73 -20.64 -0.36
CA ASN A 391 10.36 -21.76 0.51
C ASN A 391 9.04 -21.51 1.25
N GLU A 392 8.83 -20.31 1.80
CA GLU A 392 7.56 -19.95 2.45
C GLU A 392 6.38 -20.07 1.48
N ILE A 393 6.51 -19.50 0.29
CA ILE A 393 5.49 -19.51 -0.75
C ILE A 393 5.21 -20.94 -1.26
N LYS A 394 6.23 -21.81 -1.34
CA LYS A 394 6.06 -23.22 -1.71
C LYS A 394 5.18 -23.98 -0.73
N HIS A 395 5.32 -23.71 0.58
CA HIS A 395 4.44 -24.32 1.58
C HIS A 395 2.99 -23.90 1.39
N ILE A 396 2.74 -22.60 1.17
CA ILE A 396 1.39 -22.08 0.90
C ILE A 396 0.78 -22.74 -0.34
N ALA A 397 1.55 -22.85 -1.43
CA ALA A 397 1.09 -23.47 -2.66
C ALA A 397 0.79 -24.98 -2.50
N GLY A 398 1.53 -25.67 -1.63
CA GLY A 398 1.27 -27.06 -1.26
C GLY A 398 -0.02 -27.23 -0.45
N ASP A 399 -0.31 -26.30 0.47
CA ASP A 399 -1.49 -26.34 1.33
C ASP A 399 -2.82 -26.12 0.56
N ILE A 400 -2.78 -25.43 -0.58
CA ILE A 400 -3.96 -25.17 -1.44
C ILE A 400 -4.06 -26.16 -2.62
N ASP A 401 -3.33 -27.27 -2.59
CA ASP A 401 -3.32 -28.29 -3.65
C ASP A 401 -3.13 -27.74 -5.08
N LEU A 402 -2.39 -26.63 -5.22
CA LEU A 402 -2.16 -25.99 -6.52
C LEU A 402 -1.42 -26.91 -7.51
N PHE A 403 -0.70 -27.90 -6.97
CA PHE A 403 0.07 -28.87 -7.75
C PHE A 403 -0.66 -30.22 -7.81
N SER A 404 -0.95 -30.69 -9.03
CA SER A 404 -1.44 -32.06 -9.23
C SER A 404 -0.30 -33.08 -9.07
N GLY A 405 -0.33 -33.91 -8.02
CA GLY A 405 0.48 -35.13 -7.93
C GLY A 405 1.27 -35.33 -6.63
N LYS A 406 1.79 -36.56 -6.44
CA LYS A 406 2.49 -37.04 -5.23
C LYS A 406 3.79 -36.30 -4.87
N SER A 407 4.21 -35.34 -5.67
CA SER A 407 5.51 -34.67 -5.55
C SER A 407 5.44 -33.23 -5.04
N TYR A 408 4.26 -32.65 -4.73
CA TYR A 408 4.13 -31.30 -4.12
C TYR A 408 5.12 -30.26 -4.70
N GLY A 409 5.25 -30.20 -6.03
CA GLY A 409 6.15 -29.28 -6.72
C GLY A 409 7.58 -29.78 -7.04
N LEU A 410 7.91 -31.06 -6.79
CA LEU A 410 9.24 -31.65 -7.07
C LEU A 410 9.38 -32.35 -8.44
N GLY A 411 8.34 -32.42 -9.26
CA GLY A 411 8.42 -33.15 -10.53
C GLY A 411 7.42 -32.67 -11.58
N GLY A 412 7.93 -32.00 -12.62
CA GLY A 412 7.19 -31.59 -13.80
C GLY A 412 7.58 -30.18 -14.21
N GLY A 413 8.17 -30.01 -15.40
CA GLY A 413 8.71 -28.76 -15.95
C GLY A 413 7.69 -27.65 -16.27
N ILE A 414 6.62 -27.54 -15.49
CA ILE A 414 5.69 -26.41 -15.54
C ILE A 414 6.20 -25.41 -14.50
N ASN A 415 7.09 -24.52 -14.92
CA ASN A 415 7.46 -23.32 -14.16
C ASN A 415 6.21 -22.44 -14.00
N LEU A 416 5.33 -22.77 -13.06
CA LEU A 416 4.22 -21.91 -12.65
C LEU A 416 4.79 -20.55 -12.28
N ASN A 417 4.12 -19.45 -12.62
CA ASN A 417 4.55 -18.11 -12.24
C ASN A 417 3.88 -17.70 -10.91
N LEU A 418 4.44 -16.72 -10.22
CA LEU A 418 3.86 -16.15 -9.00
C LEU A 418 2.39 -15.69 -9.21
N ALA A 419 2.06 -15.25 -10.42
CA ALA A 419 0.71 -14.92 -10.84
C ALA A 419 -0.33 -16.03 -10.61
N ALA A 420 0.00 -17.28 -10.92
CA ALA A 420 -0.92 -18.40 -10.71
C ALA A 420 -1.22 -18.64 -9.23
N LEU A 421 -0.19 -18.55 -8.37
CA LEU A 421 -0.40 -18.65 -6.93
C LEU A 421 -1.28 -17.51 -6.42
N ILE A 422 -0.93 -16.27 -6.75
CA ILE A 422 -1.70 -15.09 -6.33
C ILE A 422 -3.16 -15.29 -6.73
N SER A 423 -3.44 -15.67 -7.98
CA SER A 423 -4.80 -15.90 -8.48
C SER A 423 -5.61 -16.88 -7.62
N ASN A 424 -4.99 -18.00 -7.20
CA ASN A 424 -5.67 -19.01 -6.39
C ASN A 424 -5.84 -18.54 -4.95
N VAL A 425 -4.79 -17.98 -4.35
CA VAL A 425 -4.85 -17.44 -2.98
C VAL A 425 -5.96 -16.38 -2.86
N VAL A 426 -6.02 -15.41 -3.77
CA VAL A 426 -7.03 -14.35 -3.71
C VAL A 426 -8.42 -14.87 -4.06
N GLY A 427 -8.53 -15.79 -5.02
CA GLY A 427 -9.79 -16.43 -5.41
C GLY A 427 -10.41 -17.21 -4.26
N ASP A 428 -9.61 -18.01 -3.56
CA ASP A 428 -10.07 -18.82 -2.43
C ASP A 428 -10.53 -17.96 -1.26
N HIS A 429 -9.75 -16.93 -0.93
CA HIS A 429 -9.98 -16.12 0.28
C HIS A 429 -11.05 -15.04 0.11
N TRP A 430 -11.16 -14.42 -1.06
CA TRP A 430 -11.96 -13.19 -1.22
C TRP A 430 -13.06 -13.25 -2.27
N LEU A 431 -12.97 -14.14 -3.28
CA LEU A 431 -14.01 -14.24 -4.30
C LEU A 431 -15.34 -14.66 -3.68
N SER A 432 -16.38 -13.88 -3.95
CA SER A 432 -17.73 -14.08 -3.45
C SER A 432 -18.37 -15.34 -4.07
N ASN A 433 -19.32 -15.97 -3.38
CA ASN A 433 -20.02 -17.15 -3.90
C ASN A 433 -20.89 -16.85 -5.14
N MET A 434 -21.24 -15.58 -5.36
CA MET A 434 -21.93 -15.10 -6.56
C MET A 434 -20.96 -14.41 -7.54
N GLY A 435 -19.65 -14.50 -7.30
CA GLY A 435 -18.58 -13.89 -8.07
C GLY A 435 -18.36 -14.58 -9.42
N GLY A 436 -18.03 -13.79 -10.44
CA GLY A 436 -18.00 -14.15 -11.85
C GLY A 436 -16.60 -14.36 -12.43
N GLY A 437 -15.54 -14.17 -11.63
CA GLY A 437 -14.22 -14.66 -12.01
C GLY A 437 -13.03 -13.87 -11.47
N THR A 438 -11.91 -14.58 -11.35
CA THR A 438 -10.57 -14.00 -11.26
C THR A 438 -10.03 -13.83 -12.68
N CYS A 439 -9.78 -12.59 -13.11
CA CYS A 439 -9.19 -12.24 -14.41
C CYS A 439 -7.84 -11.56 -14.19
N LEU A 440 -6.81 -12.35 -13.89
CA LEU A 440 -5.43 -11.91 -14.06
C LEU A 440 -5.03 -12.34 -15.48
N PRO A 441 -4.34 -11.52 -16.31
CA PRO A 441 -3.93 -11.92 -17.64
C PRO A 441 -3.11 -13.21 -17.51
N TYR A 442 -3.72 -14.32 -17.95
CA TYR A 442 -3.30 -15.75 -17.87
C TYR A 442 -3.82 -16.65 -16.74
N ALA A 443 -4.61 -16.17 -15.78
CA ALA A 443 -5.37 -17.06 -14.92
C ALA A 443 -6.75 -17.32 -15.54
N ARG A 444 -7.07 -18.60 -15.76
CA ARG A 444 -8.42 -19.11 -16.09
C ARG A 444 -9.49 -18.34 -15.30
N TYR A 445 -10.66 -18.14 -15.89
CA TYR A 445 -11.88 -17.85 -15.12
C TYR A 445 -12.04 -18.90 -14.01
N ILE A 446 -11.70 -18.54 -12.78
CA ILE A 446 -11.99 -19.35 -11.61
C ILE A 446 -13.39 -18.97 -11.16
N THR A 447 -14.36 -19.81 -11.49
CA THR A 447 -15.70 -19.75 -10.90
C THR A 447 -15.73 -20.75 -9.74
N LYS A 448 -16.16 -20.30 -8.55
CA LYS A 448 -16.48 -21.24 -7.45
C LYS A 448 -17.76 -21.96 -7.86
N PHE A 449 -17.66 -23.25 -8.18
CA PHE A 449 -18.80 -24.12 -8.45
C PHE A 449 -19.52 -24.53 -7.16
#